data_AF-A0A968CI01-F1
#
_entry.id   AF-A0A968CI01-F1
#
_cell.length_a   1.000
_cell.length_b   1.000
_cell.length_c   1.000
_cell.angle_alpha   90.00
_cell.angle_beta   90.00
_cell.angle_gamma   90.00
#
_symmetry.space_group_name_H-M   'P 1'
#
loop_
_entity.id
_entity.type
_entity.pdbx_description
1 polymer ?
#
loop_
_entity_poly.entity_id
_entity_poly.type
_entity_poly.pdbx_seq_one_letter_code
_entity_poly.pdbx_strand_id
1 'polypeptide(L)'
;MANTTISSNNEATKFESDVFREYVRGGRFEKYIGQTENAIIQVNNDLKKTSIPLMAKLSGSGVSGSSTLAGNEEPLSNYAFELTPTYHRNGVLVNNEEGEKSEFDLKKEAKPALMNWAMELKRDQIIQALGAVEAGGTYYDYGDASGANLDTWNTNNQDRILYGSAKSNLTAGDHTTSLATIDTSNDKMDADMVTLMKRMAENANPLIRPVMLNNDEPFYVMFIGSYGFRDLKEDSTIQQANREARPRDVMDNPIFTGGDLFYDGVIIKKVP
;
A
#
# COMPACT_ATOMS: atom_id res chain seq x y z
N MET A 1 -18.51 36.72 53.48
CA MET A 1 -19.60 36.54 52.50
C MET A 1 -19.40 35.18 51.87
N ALA A 2 -20.38 34.27 52.01
CA ALA A 2 -20.32 32.93 51.43
C ALA A 2 -21.12 32.95 50.12
N ASN A 3 -20.50 32.54 49.02
CA ASN A 3 -21.18 32.42 47.74
C ASN A 3 -22.15 31.23 47.77
N THR A 4 -23.36 31.45 47.28
CA THR A 4 -24.38 30.42 47.11
C THR A 4 -23.90 29.43 46.03
N THR A 5 -23.73 28.17 46.40
CA THR A 5 -23.45 27.08 45.46
C THR A 5 -24.75 26.47 44.97
N ILE A 6 -24.84 26.20 43.67
CA ILE A 6 -26.00 25.57 43.03
C ILE A 6 -26.03 24.08 43.43
N SER A 7 -27.23 23.55 43.69
CA SER A 7 -27.45 22.12 43.96
C SER A 7 -27.22 21.32 42.68
N SER A 8 -26.58 20.15 42.75
CA SER A 8 -26.23 19.30 41.59
C SER A 8 -27.41 18.96 40.67
N ASN A 9 -28.65 18.98 41.18
CA ASN A 9 -29.86 18.70 40.40
C ASN A 9 -30.37 19.94 39.62
N ASN A 10 -29.82 21.12 39.88
CA ASN A 10 -30.16 22.38 39.21
C ASN A 10 -29.08 22.82 38.21
N GLU A 11 -28.02 22.03 38.03
CA GLU A 11 -27.01 22.25 37.00
C GLU A 11 -27.56 21.75 35.66
N ALA A 12 -27.90 22.66 34.76
CA ALA A 12 -28.34 22.31 33.41
C ALA A 12 -27.14 21.89 32.55
N THR A 13 -26.98 20.60 32.32
CA THR A 13 -26.01 20.06 31.36
C THR A 13 -26.54 20.29 29.95
N LYS A 14 -26.08 21.36 29.29
CA LYS A 14 -26.35 21.60 27.88
C LYS A 14 -25.38 20.75 27.06
N PHE A 15 -25.91 19.80 26.27
CA PHE A 15 -25.09 19.06 25.32
C PHE A 15 -24.84 19.93 24.08
N GLU A 16 -23.60 19.90 23.59
CA GLU A 16 -23.23 20.64 22.38
C GLU A 16 -23.89 19.98 21.16
N SER A 17 -24.49 20.78 20.27
CA SER A 17 -25.15 20.25 19.06
C SER A 17 -24.15 19.81 17.98
N ASP A 18 -22.91 20.32 18.06
CA ASP A 18 -21.84 19.97 17.14
C ASP A 18 -21.02 18.82 17.74
N VAL A 19 -20.96 17.70 17.01
CA VAL A 19 -20.22 16.51 17.42
C VAL A 19 -18.77 16.61 16.96
N PHE A 20 -17.82 16.46 17.88
CA PHE A 20 -16.41 16.30 17.54
C PHE A 20 -16.20 14.95 16.84
N ARG A 21 -15.75 14.98 15.59
CA ARG A 21 -15.50 13.79 14.79
C ARG A 21 -14.06 13.33 14.94
N GLU A 22 -13.85 12.02 14.93
CA GLU A 22 -12.50 11.44 14.83
C GLU A 22 -11.84 11.84 13.50
N TYR A 23 -10.54 12.11 13.55
CA TYR A 23 -9.77 12.47 12.37
C TYR A 23 -9.61 11.27 11.43
N VAL A 24 -10.35 11.28 10.34
CA VAL A 24 -10.23 10.29 9.27
C VAL A 24 -9.41 10.88 8.14
N ARG A 25 -8.28 10.25 7.82
CA ARG A 25 -7.37 10.70 6.76
C ARG A 25 -8.01 10.48 5.38
N GLY A 26 -7.93 11.49 4.52
CA GLY A 26 -8.28 11.34 3.10
C GLY A 26 -7.46 10.24 2.41
N GLY A 27 -8.02 9.63 1.38
CA GLY A 27 -7.47 8.46 0.70
C GLY A 27 -6.11 8.74 0.04
N ARG A 28 -5.00 8.34 0.67
CA ARG A 28 -3.63 8.55 0.16
C ARG A 28 -3.34 7.87 -1.18
N PHE A 29 -4.11 6.84 -1.52
CA PHE A 29 -4.00 6.12 -2.78
C PHE A 29 -4.72 6.80 -3.95
N GLU A 30 -5.58 7.80 -3.71
CA GLU A 30 -6.45 8.37 -4.75
C GLU A 30 -5.70 8.84 -6.00
N LYS A 31 -4.53 9.48 -5.82
CA LYS A 31 -3.68 9.94 -6.93
C LYS A 31 -3.03 8.82 -7.76
N TYR A 32 -3.03 7.59 -7.25
CA TYR A 32 -2.45 6.41 -7.89
C TYR A 32 -3.49 5.47 -8.49
N ILE A 33 -4.76 5.79 -8.30
CA ILE A 33 -5.90 5.03 -8.77
C ILE A 33 -6.36 5.63 -10.10
N GLY A 34 -6.44 4.82 -11.14
CA GLY A 34 -6.89 5.25 -12.46
C GLY A 34 -7.40 4.11 -13.32
N GLN A 35 -7.97 4.43 -14.47
CA GLN A 35 -8.44 3.44 -15.45
C GLN A 35 -7.44 3.20 -16.58
N THR A 36 -6.38 4.01 -16.63
CA THR A 36 -5.36 3.97 -17.67
C THR A 36 -4.29 2.94 -17.33
N GLU A 37 -3.65 2.39 -18.36
CA GLU A 37 -2.56 1.42 -18.20
C GLU A 37 -1.39 1.93 -17.34
N ASN A 38 -1.15 3.24 -17.35
CA ASN A 38 -0.09 3.89 -16.56
C ASN A 38 -0.45 4.10 -15.08
N ALA A 39 -1.68 3.79 -14.66
CA ALA A 39 -2.06 3.88 -13.25
C ALA A 39 -1.48 2.69 -12.49
N ILE A 40 -0.92 2.96 -11.31
CA ILE A 40 -0.34 1.93 -10.44
C ILE A 40 -1.43 0.98 -9.94
N ILE A 41 -2.57 1.55 -9.54
CA ILE A 41 -3.75 0.81 -9.13
C ILE A 41 -4.82 1.04 -10.19
N GLN A 42 -5.09 0.00 -10.98
CA GLN A 42 -6.09 0.08 -12.05
C GLN A 42 -7.48 -0.26 -11.51
N VAL A 43 -8.46 0.57 -11.85
CA VAL A 43 -9.88 0.33 -11.51
C VAL A 43 -10.61 -0.15 -12.75
N ASN A 44 -11.20 -1.34 -12.63
CA ASN A 44 -12.19 -1.81 -13.58
C ASN A 44 -13.59 -1.62 -12.97
N ASN A 45 -14.48 -0.95 -13.70
CA ASN A 45 -15.87 -0.73 -13.27
C ASN A 45 -16.80 -1.90 -13.64
N ASP A 46 -16.30 -2.94 -14.32
CA ASP A 46 -17.08 -4.15 -14.59
C ASP A 46 -17.29 -4.94 -13.30
N LEU A 47 -18.56 -5.23 -12.99
CA LEU A 47 -19.00 -5.94 -11.78
C LEU A 47 -18.92 -7.45 -11.94
N LYS A 48 -18.45 -7.94 -13.08
CA LYS A 48 -18.29 -9.37 -13.37
C LYS A 48 -16.89 -9.85 -13.00
N LYS A 49 -16.80 -11.17 -12.77
CA LYS A 49 -15.51 -11.85 -12.69
C LYS A 49 -14.72 -11.53 -13.96
N THR A 50 -13.54 -10.97 -13.80
CA THR A 50 -12.69 -10.53 -14.91
C THR A 50 -11.34 -11.19 -14.79
N SER A 51 -10.87 -11.80 -15.87
CA SER A 51 -9.52 -12.34 -15.95
C SER A 51 -8.64 -11.36 -16.72
N ILE A 52 -7.57 -10.89 -16.11
CA ILE A 52 -6.58 -10.01 -16.72
C ILE A 52 -5.41 -10.90 -17.19
N PRO A 53 -5.25 -11.11 -18.51
CA PRO A 53 -4.14 -11.90 -19.02
C PRO A 53 -2.84 -11.09 -18.94
N LEU A 54 -1.76 -11.74 -18.51
CA LEU A 54 -0.40 -11.21 -18.56
C LEU A 54 0.43 -12.10 -19.49
N MET A 55 0.97 -11.48 -20.54
CA MET A 55 1.90 -12.14 -21.46
C MET A 55 3.32 -11.78 -21.04
N ALA A 56 4.16 -12.77 -20.76
CA ALA A 56 5.56 -12.51 -20.45
C ALA A 56 6.36 -12.23 -21.73
N LYS A 57 7.50 -11.55 -21.57
CA LYS A 57 8.45 -11.37 -22.68
C LYS A 57 9.06 -12.72 -23.08
N LEU A 58 9.38 -12.88 -24.36
CA LEU A 58 10.21 -13.96 -24.86
C LEU A 58 11.65 -13.76 -24.36
N SER A 59 12.35 -14.85 -24.03
CA SER A 59 13.68 -14.83 -23.40
C SER A 59 14.74 -15.59 -24.20
N GLY A 60 14.33 -16.38 -25.18
CA GLY A 60 15.19 -17.18 -26.03
C GLY A 60 16.06 -16.32 -26.93
N SER A 61 17.29 -16.75 -27.15
CA SER A 61 18.25 -16.08 -28.05
C SER A 61 17.87 -16.17 -29.54
N GLY A 62 16.80 -16.91 -29.86
CA GLY A 62 16.39 -17.21 -31.23
C GLY A 62 17.37 -18.13 -31.96
N VAL A 63 17.03 -18.49 -33.20
CA VAL A 63 17.97 -19.17 -34.12
C VAL A 63 18.63 -18.14 -35.02
N SER A 64 19.92 -18.34 -35.32
CA SER A 64 20.70 -17.47 -36.20
C SER A 64 21.33 -18.28 -37.35
N GLY A 65 21.68 -17.59 -38.44
CA GLY A 65 22.27 -18.21 -39.62
C GLY A 65 21.27 -19.05 -40.42
N SER A 66 21.72 -20.19 -40.94
CA SER A 66 20.92 -21.10 -41.78
C SER A 66 20.13 -22.15 -40.98
N SER A 67 20.07 -22.03 -39.66
CA SER A 67 19.33 -22.95 -38.79
C SER A 67 17.82 -22.82 -39.00
N THR A 68 17.11 -23.95 -38.98
CA THR A 68 15.65 -23.98 -39.16
C THR A 68 14.94 -23.50 -37.90
N LEU A 69 13.96 -22.60 -38.08
CA LEU A 69 13.15 -22.04 -37.00
C LEU A 69 12.12 -23.04 -36.45
N ALA A 70 11.50 -23.84 -37.33
CA ALA A 70 10.54 -24.87 -36.93
C ALA A 70 11.23 -25.92 -36.04
N GLY A 71 10.73 -26.09 -34.82
CA GLY A 71 11.29 -27.00 -33.80
C GLY A 71 12.24 -26.34 -32.79
N ASN A 72 12.64 -25.08 -33.02
CA ASN A 72 13.46 -24.27 -32.11
C ASN A 72 12.68 -23.05 -31.58
N GLU A 73 11.35 -23.15 -31.55
CA GLU A 73 10.45 -22.10 -31.10
C GLU A 73 10.39 -22.07 -29.57
N GLU A 74 10.31 -20.87 -29.00
CA GLU A 74 10.09 -20.70 -27.57
C GLU A 74 8.58 -20.64 -27.29
N PRO A 75 8.08 -21.37 -26.27
CA PRO A 75 6.69 -21.24 -25.87
C PRO A 75 6.42 -19.85 -25.27
N LEU A 76 5.33 -19.22 -25.69
CA LEU A 76 4.93 -17.92 -25.16
C LEU A 76 4.25 -18.10 -23.79
N SER A 77 4.97 -17.77 -22.71
CA SER A 77 4.44 -17.85 -21.36
C SER A 77 3.28 -16.87 -21.16
N ASN A 78 2.14 -17.40 -20.74
CA ASN A 78 0.92 -16.67 -20.45
C ASN A 78 0.46 -16.93 -19.01
N TYR A 79 -0.02 -15.88 -18.36
CA TYR A 79 -0.56 -15.90 -17.01
C TYR A 79 -1.92 -15.22 -17.01
N ALA A 80 -2.73 -15.50 -16.00
CA ALA A 80 -4.03 -14.88 -15.83
C ALA A 80 -4.24 -14.49 -14.37
N PHE A 81 -4.64 -13.24 -14.15
CA PHE A 81 -5.02 -12.74 -12.84
C PHE A 81 -6.54 -12.62 -12.77
N GLU A 82 -7.18 -13.44 -11.94
CA GLU A 82 -8.63 -13.45 -11.80
C GLU A 82 -9.10 -12.51 -10.70
N LEU A 83 -9.93 -11.53 -11.07
CA LEU A 83 -10.61 -10.63 -10.15
C LEU A 83 -12.03 -11.14 -9.88
N THR A 84 -12.34 -11.37 -8.60
CA THR A 84 -13.66 -11.77 -8.12
C THR A 84 -14.28 -10.67 -7.25
N PRO A 85 -15.12 -9.79 -7.80
CA PRO A 85 -15.68 -8.67 -7.04
C PRO A 85 -16.62 -9.17 -5.93
N THR A 86 -16.50 -8.57 -4.75
CA THR A 86 -17.40 -8.79 -3.60
C THR A 86 -18.01 -7.47 -3.12
N TYR A 87 -19.17 -7.54 -2.48
CA TYR A 87 -19.89 -6.36 -1.99
C TYR A 87 -19.66 -6.16 -0.49
N HIS A 88 -19.19 -4.98 -0.11
CA HIS A 88 -19.14 -4.55 1.28
C HIS A 88 -20.30 -3.60 1.59
N ARG A 89 -20.97 -3.80 2.73
CA ARG A 89 -22.14 -3.02 3.15
C ARG A 89 -22.07 -2.76 4.65
N ASN A 90 -22.36 -1.53 5.04
CA ASN A 90 -22.50 -1.11 6.44
C ASN A 90 -23.68 -0.14 6.56
N GLY A 91 -24.32 -0.09 7.72
CA GLY A 91 -25.49 0.74 7.96
C GLY A 91 -25.68 1.05 9.44
N VAL A 92 -26.28 2.20 9.71
CA VAL A 92 -26.64 2.65 11.07
C VAL A 92 -28.15 2.63 11.18
N LEU A 93 -28.67 1.90 12.16
CA LEU A 93 -30.09 1.90 12.49
C LEU A 93 -30.35 2.97 13.56
N VAL A 94 -31.33 3.84 13.32
CA VAL A 94 -31.79 4.82 14.31
C VAL A 94 -33.28 4.58 14.53
N ASN A 95 -33.68 4.28 15.77
CA ASN A 95 -35.08 4.14 16.14
C ASN A 95 -35.73 5.52 16.39
N ASN A 96 -37.06 5.60 16.33
CA ASN A 96 -37.75 6.89 16.47
C ASN A 96 -37.63 7.46 17.89
N GLU A 97 -37.65 6.62 18.92
CA GLU A 97 -37.58 7.06 20.32
C GLU A 97 -36.21 7.64 20.71
N GLU A 98 -35.11 7.12 20.17
CA GLU A 98 -33.75 7.66 20.38
C GLU A 98 -33.49 8.88 19.50
N GLY A 99 -34.08 8.93 18.30
CA GLY A 99 -34.05 10.12 17.46
C GLY A 99 -34.70 11.33 18.12
N GLU A 100 -35.77 11.13 18.90
CA GLU A 100 -36.45 12.20 19.64
C GLU A 100 -35.75 12.56 20.97
N LYS A 101 -34.93 11.65 21.54
CA LYS A 101 -34.14 11.90 22.76
C LYS A 101 -32.84 12.67 22.48
N SER A 102 -32.32 12.56 21.27
CA SER A 102 -31.08 13.23 20.86
C SER A 102 -31.33 14.70 20.52
N GLU A 103 -30.52 15.60 21.08
CA GLU A 103 -30.58 17.03 20.76
C GLU A 103 -29.94 17.35 19.37
N PHE A 104 -29.22 16.39 18.78
CA PHE A 104 -28.62 16.47 17.44
C PHE A 104 -29.20 15.42 16.48
N ASP A 105 -29.19 15.72 15.18
CA ASP A 105 -29.71 14.82 14.13
C ASP A 105 -28.75 13.66 13.85
N LEU A 106 -29.05 12.50 14.45
CA LEU A 106 -28.30 11.26 14.28
C LEU A 106 -28.19 10.80 12.82
N LYS A 107 -29.19 11.05 11.97
CA LYS A 107 -29.17 10.64 10.55
C LYS A 107 -28.22 11.51 9.75
N LYS A 108 -28.16 12.81 10.08
CA LYS A 108 -27.22 13.75 9.46
C LYS A 108 -25.76 13.41 9.79
N GLU A 109 -25.49 12.93 11.00
CA GLU A 109 -24.15 12.50 11.41
C GLU A 109 -23.80 11.07 10.95
N ALA A 110 -24.78 10.19 10.77
CA ALA A 110 -24.55 8.84 10.25
C ALA A 110 -23.97 8.85 8.81
N LYS A 111 -24.40 9.79 7.96
CA LYS A 111 -23.93 9.88 6.56
C LYS A 111 -22.41 10.11 6.44
N PRO A 112 -21.80 11.14 7.06
CA PRO A 112 -20.35 11.33 7.02
C PRO A 112 -19.60 10.20 7.73
N ALA A 113 -20.14 9.62 8.81
CA ALA A 113 -19.51 8.46 9.47
C ALA A 113 -19.45 7.22 8.55
N LEU A 114 -20.52 6.93 7.81
CA LEU A 114 -20.53 5.85 6.82
C LEU A 114 -19.59 6.12 5.64
N MET A 115 -19.46 7.38 5.22
CA MET A 115 -18.49 7.77 4.19
C MET A 115 -17.06 7.53 4.67
N ASN A 116 -16.75 7.92 5.91
CA ASN A 116 -15.45 7.66 6.54
C ASN A 116 -15.14 6.16 6.62
N TRP A 117 -16.10 5.36 7.08
CA TRP A 117 -15.98 3.90 7.11
C TRP A 117 -15.68 3.32 5.72
N ALA A 118 -16.38 3.78 4.67
CA ALA A 118 -16.14 3.31 3.31
C ALA A 118 -14.75 3.69 2.79
N MET A 119 -14.25 4.89 3.15
CA MET A 119 -12.91 5.34 2.79
C MET A 119 -11.81 4.53 3.50
N GLU A 120 -11.98 4.25 4.79
CA GLU A 120 -11.06 3.41 5.57
C GLU A 120 -11.04 1.98 5.05
N LEU A 121 -12.21 1.39 4.83
CA LEU A 121 -12.31 0.04 4.28
C LEU A 121 -11.59 -0.06 2.94
N LYS A 122 -11.81 0.90 2.03
CA LYS A 122 -11.13 0.92 0.73
C LYS A 122 -9.60 0.98 0.89
N ARG A 123 -9.09 1.80 1.80
CA ARG A 123 -7.65 1.90 2.08
C ARG A 123 -7.12 0.56 2.60
N ASP A 124 -7.78 -0.01 3.60
CA ASP A 124 -7.30 -1.22 4.28
C ASP A 124 -7.32 -2.42 3.33
N GLN A 125 -8.36 -2.54 2.49
CA GLN A 125 -8.42 -3.55 1.44
C GLN A 125 -7.31 -3.40 0.40
N ILE A 126 -6.93 -2.17 0.01
CA ILE A 126 -5.79 -1.94 -0.88
C ILE A 126 -4.48 -2.38 -0.21
N ILE A 127 -4.27 -2.03 1.06
CA ILE A 127 -3.06 -2.41 1.81
C ILE A 127 -2.98 -3.94 1.94
N GLN A 128 -4.10 -4.56 2.28
CA GLN A 128 -4.21 -6.01 2.43
C GLN A 128 -3.93 -6.72 1.10
N ALA A 129 -4.48 -6.22 -0.01
CA ALA A 129 -4.19 -6.74 -1.35
C ALA A 129 -2.71 -6.58 -1.75
N LEU A 130 -2.05 -5.48 -1.37
CA LEU A 130 -0.61 -5.28 -1.60
C LEU A 130 0.26 -6.25 -0.79
N GLY A 131 -0.22 -6.70 0.36
CA GLY A 131 0.44 -7.71 1.21
C GLY A 131 -0.05 -9.14 1.01
N ALA A 132 -0.92 -9.39 0.02
CA ALA A 132 -1.52 -10.70 -0.17
C ALA A 132 -0.50 -11.77 -0.58
N VAL A 133 -0.73 -12.98 -0.11
CA VAL A 133 0.13 -14.15 -0.27
C VAL A 133 -0.58 -15.13 -1.19
N GLU A 134 0.04 -15.47 -2.31
CA GLU A 134 -0.46 -16.50 -3.23
C GLU A 134 0.18 -17.85 -2.91
N ALA A 135 -0.65 -18.87 -2.74
CA ALA A 135 -0.21 -20.25 -2.60
C ALA A 135 -1.20 -21.20 -3.29
N GLY A 136 -0.71 -22.00 -4.23
CA GLY A 136 -1.49 -23.06 -4.87
C GLY A 136 -2.70 -22.57 -5.68
N GLY A 137 -2.62 -21.36 -6.26
CA GLY A 137 -3.69 -20.71 -7.02
C GLY A 137 -4.70 -19.95 -6.18
N THR A 138 -4.48 -19.83 -4.86
CA THR A 138 -5.37 -19.11 -3.94
C THR A 138 -4.65 -17.96 -3.27
N TYR A 139 -5.31 -16.80 -3.20
CA TYR A 139 -4.83 -15.63 -2.48
C TYR A 139 -5.30 -15.65 -1.03
N TYR A 140 -4.38 -15.39 -0.12
CA TYR A 140 -4.61 -15.27 1.31
C TYR A 140 -4.15 -13.90 1.79
N ASP A 141 -4.87 -13.35 2.77
CA ASP A 141 -4.37 -12.21 3.51
C ASP A 141 -3.19 -12.64 4.36
N TYR A 142 -2.15 -11.80 4.45
CA TYR A 142 -0.89 -12.18 5.11
C TYR A 142 -1.09 -12.74 6.52
N GLY A 143 -2.00 -12.13 7.31
CA GLY A 143 -2.30 -12.56 8.68
C GLY A 143 -3.06 -13.88 8.79
N ASP A 144 -3.76 -14.30 7.73
CA ASP A 144 -4.56 -15.53 7.69
C ASP A 144 -3.85 -16.68 6.97
N ALA A 145 -2.71 -16.40 6.33
CA ALA A 145 -1.92 -17.39 5.62
C ALA A 145 -1.26 -18.39 6.60
N SER A 146 -1.39 -19.69 6.31
CA SER A 146 -0.66 -20.72 7.06
C SER A 146 0.85 -20.66 6.79
N GLY A 147 1.68 -21.23 7.67
CA GLY A 147 3.12 -21.31 7.44
C GLY A 147 3.48 -21.95 6.09
N ALA A 148 2.79 -23.03 5.71
CA ALA A 148 2.99 -23.68 4.42
C ALA A 148 2.62 -22.78 3.22
N ASN A 149 1.60 -21.93 3.37
CA ASN A 149 1.23 -20.96 2.33
C ASN A 149 2.32 -19.90 2.17
N LEU A 150 2.85 -19.39 3.29
CA LEU A 150 3.94 -18.41 3.31
C LEU A 150 5.24 -18.99 2.72
N ASP A 151 5.55 -20.25 3.00
CA ASP A 151 6.72 -20.94 2.45
C ASP A 151 6.62 -21.15 0.93
N THR A 152 5.41 -21.46 0.44
CA THR A 152 5.12 -21.56 -1.01
C THR A 152 5.31 -20.20 -1.69
N TRP A 153 4.72 -19.15 -1.12
CA TRP A 153 4.87 -17.79 -1.62
C TRP A 153 6.32 -17.31 -1.64
N ASN A 154 7.08 -17.57 -0.56
CA ASN A 154 8.50 -17.27 -0.46
C ASN A 154 9.30 -17.98 -1.55
N THR A 155 9.00 -19.25 -1.82
CA THR A 155 9.64 -20.02 -2.89
C THR A 155 9.39 -19.41 -4.27
N ASN A 156 8.16 -18.96 -4.53
CA ASN A 156 7.75 -18.47 -5.85
C ASN A 156 8.20 -17.02 -6.14
N ASN A 157 8.59 -16.25 -5.12
CA ASN A 157 8.82 -14.80 -5.23
C ASN A 157 10.22 -14.35 -4.76
N GLN A 158 11.22 -15.24 -4.81
CA GLN A 158 12.59 -14.97 -4.33
C GLN A 158 13.27 -13.76 -5.00
N ASP A 159 12.82 -13.37 -6.19
CA ASP A 159 13.32 -12.22 -6.94
C ASP A 159 12.73 -10.88 -6.48
N ARG A 160 11.63 -10.89 -5.72
CA ARG A 160 10.87 -9.69 -5.32
C ARG A 160 10.75 -9.49 -3.80
N ILE A 161 11.10 -10.48 -3.00
CA ILE A 161 11.03 -10.39 -1.54
C ILE A 161 12.41 -10.03 -0.98
N LEU A 162 12.46 -9.00 -0.14
CA LEU A 162 13.65 -8.63 0.63
C LEU A 162 13.36 -8.76 2.13
N TYR A 163 14.20 -9.52 2.83
CA TYR A 163 14.16 -9.65 4.29
C TYR A 163 15.29 -8.83 4.91
N GLY A 164 14.94 -7.76 5.62
CA GLY A 164 15.93 -6.86 6.20
C GLY A 164 16.90 -6.26 5.16
N SER A 165 18.15 -6.09 5.54
CA SER A 165 19.16 -5.34 4.78
C SER A 165 19.79 -6.09 3.59
N ALA A 166 19.59 -7.40 3.46
CA ALA A 166 20.32 -8.20 2.46
C ALA A 166 19.49 -9.30 1.80
N LYS A 167 19.77 -9.59 0.52
CA LYS A 167 19.15 -10.72 -0.22
C LYS A 167 19.47 -12.09 0.38
N SER A 168 20.63 -12.23 1.02
CA SER A 168 21.07 -13.49 1.64
C SER A 168 20.26 -13.88 2.86
N ASN A 169 19.44 -12.98 3.40
CA ASN A 169 18.54 -13.24 4.52
C ASN A 169 17.36 -14.14 4.11
N LEU A 170 17.06 -14.24 2.82
CA LEU A 170 16.06 -15.15 2.30
C LEU A 170 16.57 -16.59 2.40
N THR A 171 15.83 -17.43 3.14
CA THR A 171 15.99 -18.88 3.17
C THR A 171 14.94 -19.49 2.24
N ALA A 172 15.39 -20.19 1.19
CA ALA A 172 14.50 -20.74 0.17
C ALA A 172 13.49 -21.74 0.79
N GLY A 173 12.20 -21.52 0.54
CA GLY A 173 11.13 -22.38 1.05
C GLY A 173 10.85 -22.27 2.55
N ASP A 174 11.42 -21.27 3.23
CA ASP A 174 11.16 -21.05 4.66
C ASP A 174 11.03 -19.56 4.97
N HIS A 175 9.78 -19.12 5.05
CA HIS A 175 9.44 -17.74 5.39
C HIS A 175 9.78 -17.42 6.86
N THR A 176 9.58 -18.37 7.76
CA THR A 176 9.79 -18.18 9.20
C THR A 176 11.26 -18.00 9.53
N THR A 177 12.13 -18.84 8.95
CA THR A 177 13.58 -18.72 9.10
C THR A 177 14.08 -17.43 8.46
N SER A 178 13.52 -17.02 7.33
CA SER A 178 13.86 -15.73 6.70
C SER A 178 13.52 -14.54 7.61
N LEU A 179 12.35 -14.53 8.25
CA LEU A 179 11.99 -13.50 9.22
C LEU A 179 12.87 -13.50 10.48
N ALA A 180 13.34 -14.67 10.92
CA ALA A 180 14.20 -14.79 12.09
C ALA A 180 15.60 -14.16 11.88
N THR A 181 15.98 -13.85 10.63
CA THR A 181 17.22 -13.13 10.32
C THR A 181 17.13 -11.63 10.57
N ILE A 182 15.91 -11.08 10.70
CA ILE A 182 15.68 -9.64 10.86
C ILE A 182 15.94 -9.24 12.31
N ASP A 183 16.73 -8.19 12.51
CA ASP A 183 17.02 -7.60 13.81
C ASP A 183 16.52 -6.14 13.95
N THR A 184 16.75 -5.57 15.14
CA THR A 184 16.29 -4.20 15.47
C THR A 184 17.37 -3.12 15.31
N SER A 185 18.59 -3.51 14.94
CA SER A 185 19.78 -2.64 14.87
C SER A 185 20.18 -2.31 13.45
N ASN A 186 20.23 -3.34 12.59
CA ASN A 186 20.75 -3.31 11.24
C ASN A 186 19.63 -3.33 10.19
N ASP A 187 18.46 -3.88 10.50
CA ASP A 187 17.35 -4.02 9.53
C ASP A 187 16.29 -2.93 9.66
N LYS A 188 16.70 -1.73 10.05
CA LYS A 188 15.87 -0.52 9.93
C LYS A 188 15.86 -0.07 8.48
N MET A 189 14.73 0.47 8.03
CA MET A 189 14.62 1.00 6.67
C MET A 189 15.60 2.15 6.46
N ASP A 190 16.54 1.98 5.55
CA ASP A 190 17.59 2.93 5.21
C ASP A 190 17.69 3.17 3.69
N ALA A 191 18.60 4.06 3.29
CA ALA A 191 18.83 4.38 1.88
C ALA A 191 19.31 3.18 1.05
N ASP A 192 20.16 2.33 1.64
CA ASP A 192 20.75 1.19 0.94
C ASP A 192 19.71 0.10 0.64
N MET A 193 18.76 -0.14 1.56
CA MET A 193 17.61 -0.99 1.34
C MET A 193 16.73 -0.48 0.20
N VAL A 194 16.51 0.84 0.08
CA VAL A 194 15.72 1.42 -1.02
C VAL A 194 16.38 1.15 -2.37
N THR A 195 17.68 1.40 -2.49
CA THR A 195 18.44 1.11 -3.72
C THR A 195 18.48 -0.39 -4.02
N LEU A 196 18.62 -1.24 -2.99
CA LEU A 196 18.59 -2.69 -3.16
C LEU A 196 17.24 -3.17 -3.70
N MET A 197 16.13 -2.70 -3.12
CA MET A 197 14.78 -3.04 -3.56
C MET A 197 14.51 -2.59 -5.00
N LYS A 198 14.96 -1.38 -5.38
CA LYS A 198 14.87 -0.92 -6.77
C LYS A 198 15.60 -1.86 -7.72
N ARG A 199 16.85 -2.22 -7.41
CA ARG A 199 17.63 -3.15 -8.24
C ARG A 199 16.96 -4.53 -8.32
N MET A 200 16.33 -5.00 -7.25
CA MET A 200 15.54 -6.23 -7.29
C MET A 200 14.34 -6.11 -8.22
N ALA A 201 13.60 -5.00 -8.16
CA ALA A 201 12.46 -4.75 -9.03
C ALA A 201 12.85 -4.68 -10.53
N GLU A 202 14.01 -4.08 -10.85
CA GLU A 202 14.55 -4.03 -12.22
C GLU A 202 14.95 -5.41 -12.77
N ASN A 203 15.36 -6.33 -11.89
CA ASN A 203 15.80 -7.67 -12.26
C ASN A 203 14.72 -8.75 -12.08
N ALA A 204 13.52 -8.38 -11.62
CA ALA A 204 12.42 -9.30 -11.41
C ALA A 204 11.94 -9.91 -12.73
N ASN A 205 11.46 -11.16 -12.69
CA ASN A 205 10.93 -11.84 -13.87
C ASN A 205 9.61 -12.56 -13.54
N PRO A 206 8.45 -12.15 -14.08
CA PRO A 206 8.21 -10.98 -14.95
C PRO A 206 8.60 -9.61 -14.35
N LEU A 207 8.91 -8.64 -15.21
CA LEU A 207 9.35 -7.31 -14.78
C LEU A 207 8.26 -6.54 -14.02
N ILE A 208 8.64 -5.87 -12.94
CA ILE A 208 7.79 -4.87 -12.28
C ILE A 208 7.82 -3.60 -13.12
N ARG A 209 6.66 -3.19 -13.66
CA ARG A 209 6.55 -2.03 -14.55
C ARG A 209 6.80 -0.74 -13.75
N PRO A 210 7.79 0.09 -14.12
CA PRO A 210 7.97 1.40 -13.50
C PRO A 210 6.87 2.37 -13.98
N VAL A 211 6.67 3.44 -13.23
CA VAL A 211 5.87 4.59 -13.64
C VAL A 211 6.77 5.53 -14.43
N MET A 212 6.43 5.79 -15.68
CA MET A 212 7.17 6.71 -16.54
C MET A 212 6.82 8.15 -16.17
N LEU A 213 7.78 8.90 -15.64
CA LEU A 213 7.69 10.35 -15.51
C LEU A 213 8.38 11.00 -16.71
N ASN A 214 7.79 12.08 -17.23
CA ASN A 214 8.33 12.83 -18.37
C ASN A 214 8.69 11.98 -19.61
N ASN A 215 8.00 10.86 -19.81
CA ASN A 215 8.13 9.93 -20.95
C ASN A 215 9.49 9.25 -21.15
N ASP A 216 10.45 9.36 -20.23
CA ASP A 216 11.75 8.66 -20.34
C ASP A 216 12.44 8.35 -18.99
N GLU A 217 11.89 8.81 -17.87
CA GLU A 217 12.48 8.56 -16.54
C GLU A 217 11.65 7.49 -15.80
N PRO A 218 12.15 6.25 -15.66
CA PRO A 218 11.44 5.20 -14.93
C PRO A 218 11.55 5.46 -13.43
N PHE A 219 10.41 5.69 -12.78
CA PHE A 219 10.31 5.79 -11.34
C PHE A 219 9.54 4.62 -10.74
N TYR A 220 9.95 4.20 -9.55
CA TYR A 220 9.19 3.25 -8.73
C TYR A 220 8.48 3.99 -7.61
N VAL A 221 7.32 3.48 -7.17
CA VAL A 221 6.61 4.01 -6.00
C VAL A 221 6.65 2.97 -4.90
N MET A 222 7.20 3.36 -3.75
CA MET A 222 7.27 2.53 -2.56
C MET A 222 6.26 3.04 -1.53
N PHE A 223 5.26 2.21 -1.21
CA PHE A 223 4.35 2.46 -0.10
C PHE A 223 4.94 1.87 1.18
N ILE A 224 5.04 2.69 2.23
CA ILE A 224 5.69 2.30 3.47
C ILE A 224 4.88 2.73 4.70
N GLY A 225 4.90 1.88 5.72
CA GLY A 225 4.27 2.11 7.01
C GLY A 225 4.86 3.31 7.77
N SER A 226 4.20 3.71 8.85
CA SER A 226 4.61 4.87 9.65
C SER A 226 6.01 4.75 10.27
N TYR A 227 6.42 3.55 10.68
CA TYR A 227 7.71 3.31 11.34
C TYR A 227 8.87 3.33 10.34
N GLY A 228 8.79 2.55 9.25
CA GLY A 228 9.84 2.58 8.23
C GLY A 228 10.01 3.95 7.58
N PHE A 229 8.92 4.73 7.45
CA PHE A 229 9.03 6.12 6.97
C PHE A 229 9.72 7.06 7.97
N ARG A 230 9.60 6.80 9.28
CA ARG A 230 10.36 7.55 10.30
C ARG A 230 11.85 7.22 10.14
N ASP A 231 12.19 5.95 10.02
CA ASP A 231 13.60 5.51 9.91
C ASP A 231 14.28 6.15 8.68
N LEU A 232 13.60 6.15 7.52
CA LEU A 232 14.10 6.82 6.31
C LEU A 232 14.17 8.35 6.42
N LYS A 233 13.38 8.98 7.29
CA LYS A 233 13.51 10.41 7.57
C LYS A 233 14.72 10.73 8.44
N GLU A 234 15.09 9.80 9.32
CA GLU A 234 16.23 9.92 10.22
C GLU A 234 17.55 9.50 9.55
N ASP A 235 17.47 8.75 8.44
CA ASP A 235 18.62 8.33 7.65
C ASP A 235 19.46 9.51 7.13
N SER A 236 20.76 9.47 7.41
CA SER A 236 21.68 10.57 7.10
C SER A 236 21.88 10.79 5.59
N THR A 237 21.86 9.72 4.79
CA THR A 237 22.03 9.77 3.33
C THR A 237 20.81 10.42 2.68
N ILE A 238 19.61 10.05 3.10
CA ILE A 238 18.36 10.65 2.64
C ILE A 238 18.24 12.10 3.09
N GLN A 239 18.64 12.42 4.33
CA GLN A 239 18.67 13.81 4.81
C GLN A 239 19.63 14.68 4.01
N GLN A 240 20.82 14.16 3.68
CA GLN A 240 21.79 14.87 2.86
C GLN A 240 21.26 15.09 1.44
N ALA A 241 20.76 14.04 0.78
CA ALA A 241 20.15 14.14 -0.54
C ALA A 241 19.02 15.16 -0.58
N ASN A 242 18.15 15.15 0.44
CA ASN A 242 17.05 16.12 0.54
C ASN A 242 17.53 17.56 0.77
N ARG A 243 18.63 17.77 1.49
CA ARG A 243 19.21 19.11 1.73
C ARG A 243 19.85 19.68 0.47
N GLU A 244 20.53 18.83 -0.30
CA GLU A 244 21.34 19.24 -1.45
C GLU A 244 20.52 19.37 -2.74
N ALA A 245 19.54 18.49 -2.96
CA ALA A 245 18.83 18.39 -4.24
C ALA A 245 17.43 19.02 -4.27
N ARG A 246 16.81 19.35 -3.12
CA ARG A 246 15.42 19.82 -3.12
C ARG A 246 15.26 21.28 -3.53
N PRO A 247 14.19 21.61 -4.29
CA PRO A 247 13.76 23.00 -4.49
C PRO A 247 13.54 23.70 -3.14
N ARG A 248 14.06 24.92 -3.00
CA ARG A 248 14.04 25.68 -1.74
C ARG A 248 12.78 26.54 -1.54
N ASP A 249 11.71 26.25 -2.27
CA ASP A 249 10.42 26.94 -2.08
C ASP A 249 9.85 26.61 -0.70
N VAL A 250 9.38 27.60 0.04
CA VAL A 250 8.90 27.48 1.42
C VAL A 250 7.49 26.86 1.48
N MET A 251 6.63 27.11 0.49
CA MET A 251 5.24 26.62 0.50
C MET A 251 5.12 25.20 -0.04
N ASP A 252 5.95 24.84 -1.02
CA ASP A 252 6.01 23.51 -1.61
C ASP A 252 7.06 22.60 -0.96
N ASN A 253 7.79 23.09 0.05
CA ASN A 253 8.80 22.27 0.71
C ASN A 253 8.14 21.09 1.43
N PRO A 254 8.48 19.84 1.06
CA PRO A 254 7.89 18.70 1.73
C PRO A 254 8.34 18.55 3.19
N ILE A 255 9.36 19.31 3.65
CA ILE A 255 9.74 19.37 5.06
C ILE A 255 8.63 19.98 5.94
N PHE A 256 7.87 20.95 5.42
CA PHE A 256 6.82 21.65 6.17
C PHE A 256 5.45 20.98 6.00
N THR A 257 5.21 20.32 4.87
CA THR A 257 3.96 19.59 4.61
C THR A 257 3.99 18.12 5.04
N GLY A 258 5.13 17.65 5.58
CA GLY A 258 5.34 16.24 5.91
C GLY A 258 5.29 15.32 4.70
N GLY A 259 5.59 15.86 3.52
CA GLY A 259 5.41 15.23 2.22
C GLY A 259 6.38 14.08 1.94
N ASP A 260 6.38 13.67 0.69
CA ASP A 260 6.97 12.42 0.25
C ASP A 260 8.50 12.48 0.15
N LEU A 261 9.18 11.34 0.29
CA LEU A 261 10.63 11.25 0.09
C LEU A 261 10.93 10.80 -1.34
N PHE A 262 12.03 11.30 -1.89
CA PHE A 262 12.51 10.95 -3.22
C PHE A 262 13.98 10.56 -3.08
N TYR A 263 14.31 9.34 -3.50
CA TYR A 263 15.68 8.84 -3.43
C TYR A 263 15.90 7.79 -4.53
N ASP A 264 17.00 7.90 -5.27
CA ASP A 264 17.41 6.94 -6.32
C ASP A 264 16.27 6.53 -7.29
N GLY A 265 15.49 7.48 -7.81
CA GLY A 265 14.38 7.18 -8.73
C GLY A 265 13.20 6.44 -8.07
N VAL A 266 13.15 6.38 -6.74
CA VAL A 266 12.04 5.84 -5.95
C VAL A 266 11.30 6.97 -5.26
N ILE A 267 9.98 6.97 -5.42
CA ILE A 267 9.07 7.85 -4.70
C ILE A 267 8.51 7.11 -3.49
N ILE A 268 8.87 7.58 -2.31
CA ILE A 268 8.55 6.93 -1.04
C ILE A 268 7.34 7.63 -0.41
N LYS A 269 6.25 6.89 -0.27
CA LYS A 269 4.95 7.36 0.21
C LYS A 269 4.63 6.72 1.55
N LYS A 270 4.42 7.55 2.57
CA LYS A 270 3.88 7.07 3.84
C LYS A 270 2.41 6.67 3.69
N VAL A 271 2.09 5.42 3.98
CA VAL A 271 0.72 4.93 4.15
C VAL A 271 0.62 4.39 5.58
N PRO A 272 -0.16 5.04 6.46
CA PRO A 272 -0.33 4.58 7.84
C PRO A 272 -1.16 3.32 7.92
#